data_AF-A0A146LDJ5-F1
#
_entry.id   AF-A0A146LDJ5-F1
#
_cell.length_a   1.000
_cell.length_b   1.000
_cell.length_c   1.000
_cell.angle_alpha   90.00
_cell.angle_beta   90.00
_cell.angle_gamma   90.00
#
_symmetry.space_group_name_H-M   'P 1'
#
loop_
_entity.id
_entity.type
_entity.pdbx_description
1 polymer ?
#
loop_
_entity_poly.entity_id
_entity_poly.type
_entity_poly.pdbx_seq_one_letter_code
_entity_poly.pdbx_strand_id
1 'polypeptide(L)'
;MQTLKKMLLKNSDPTLALLEYRTTPGPSGYSPEELLMGRKLRTRVPVLLAQLQPRSIDHESFKKWDECYRYEQADYYNLRHRTRNEPSLNIGSAVYIPDRKEEGTVVEKVAPRSYSIVTKDGEVRRNILMLRLLPRARRENVSP
;
A
#
# COMPACT_ATOMS: atom_id res chain seq x y z
N MET A 1 0.71 7.80 -3.82
CA MET A 1 0.50 8.61 -5.03
C MET A 1 0.49 10.10 -4.70
N GLN A 2 1.65 10.77 -4.72
CA GLN A 2 1.70 12.22 -4.51
C GLN A 2 1.27 13.01 -5.76
N THR A 3 1.37 12.42 -6.94
CA THR A 3 1.17 13.08 -8.25
C THR A 3 -0.27 13.56 -8.45
N LEU A 4 -1.26 12.67 -8.27
CA LEU A 4 -2.68 13.02 -8.36
C LEU A 4 -3.09 14.11 -7.38
N LYS A 5 -2.69 13.97 -6.10
CA LYS A 5 -2.98 14.96 -5.07
C LYS A 5 -2.39 16.33 -5.44
N LYS A 6 -1.15 16.37 -5.95
CA LYS A 6 -0.52 17.61 -6.41
C LYS A 6 -1.21 18.20 -7.64
N MET A 7 -1.64 17.37 -8.60
CA MET A 7 -2.37 17.82 -9.79
C MET A 7 -3.72 18.44 -9.43
N LEU A 8 -4.48 17.80 -8.54
CA LEU A 8 -5.77 18.31 -8.06
C LEU A 8 -5.65 19.62 -7.27
N LEU A 9 -4.55 19.81 -6.54
CA LEU A 9 -4.30 21.06 -5.80
C LEU A 9 -3.82 22.21 -6.70
N LYS A 10 -3.19 21.91 -7.84
CA LYS A 10 -2.62 22.92 -8.74
C LYS A 10 -3.59 23.40 -9.82
N ASN A 11 -4.54 22.58 -10.19
CA ASN A 11 -5.53 22.91 -11.23
C ASN A 11 -6.81 23.46 -10.59
N SER A 12 -7.28 24.59 -11.11
CA SER A 12 -8.54 25.21 -10.66
C SER A 12 -9.76 24.36 -11.03
N ASP A 13 -9.68 23.61 -12.14
CA ASP A 13 -10.70 22.68 -12.61
C ASP A 13 -10.29 21.22 -12.30
N PRO A 14 -10.97 20.55 -11.36
CA PRO A 14 -10.70 19.16 -11.02
C PRO A 14 -10.90 18.19 -12.18
N THR A 15 -11.83 18.48 -13.09
CA THR A 15 -12.17 17.58 -14.20
C THR A 15 -11.04 17.55 -15.23
N LEU A 16 -10.45 18.71 -15.51
CA LEU A 16 -9.28 18.85 -16.36
C LEU A 16 -8.06 18.13 -15.77
N ALA A 17 -7.83 18.27 -14.46
CA ALA A 17 -6.72 17.58 -13.78
C ALA A 17 -6.84 16.05 -13.89
N LEU A 18 -8.06 15.52 -13.78
CA LEU A 18 -8.31 14.10 -13.95
C LEU A 18 -8.13 13.66 -15.40
N LEU A 19 -8.53 14.48 -16.38
CA LEU A 19 -8.28 14.21 -17.79
C LEU A 19 -6.77 14.14 -18.07
N GLU A 20 -6.00 15.10 -17.59
CA GLU A 20 -4.53 15.10 -17.75
C GLU A 20 -3.90 13.84 -17.15
N TYR A 21 -4.30 13.45 -15.94
CA TYR A 21 -3.78 12.23 -15.33
C TYR A 21 -4.12 10.97 -16.14
N ARG A 22 -5.37 10.85 -16.61
CA ARG A 22 -5.82 9.69 -17.39
C ARG A 22 -5.11 9.54 -18.73
N THR A 23 -4.71 10.67 -19.33
CA THR A 23 -4.06 10.74 -20.64
C THR A 23 -2.53 10.67 -20.56
N THR A 24 -1.96 10.77 -19.36
CA THR A 24 -0.50 10.75 -19.15
C THR A 24 0.01 9.30 -19.17
N PRO A 25 0.93 8.93 -20.09
CA PRO A 25 1.52 7.60 -20.12
C PRO A 25 2.33 7.31 -18.85
N GLY A 26 2.16 6.09 -18.31
CA GLY A 26 2.99 5.58 -17.22
C GLY A 26 4.32 4.99 -17.70
N PRO A 27 5.10 4.39 -16.78
CA PRO A 27 6.36 3.72 -17.13
C PRO A 27 6.18 2.54 -18.11
N SER A 28 4.98 1.97 -18.19
CA SER A 28 4.62 0.93 -19.18
C SER A 28 4.44 1.47 -20.61
N GLY A 29 4.41 2.79 -20.79
CA GLY A 29 4.04 3.44 -22.05
C GLY A 29 2.53 3.57 -22.29
N TYR A 30 1.69 2.88 -21.52
CA TYR A 30 0.24 3.02 -21.58
C TYR A 30 -0.26 4.07 -20.57
N SER A 31 -1.25 4.85 -20.99
CA SER A 31 -1.99 5.74 -20.10
C SER A 31 -3.15 5.02 -19.39
N PRO A 32 -3.62 5.50 -18.21
CA PRO A 32 -4.72 4.88 -17.49
C PRO A 32 -6.01 4.68 -18.31
N GLU A 33 -6.34 5.63 -19.19
CA GLU A 33 -7.52 5.49 -20.07
C GLU A 33 -7.34 4.43 -21.14
N GLU A 34 -6.12 4.26 -21.67
CA GLU A 34 -5.84 3.21 -22.64
C GLU A 34 -6.02 1.85 -21.98
N LEU A 35 -5.46 1.63 -20.79
CA LEU A 35 -5.61 0.38 -20.05
C LEU A 35 -7.06 0.08 -19.64
N LEU A 36 -7.89 1.10 -19.46
CA LEU A 36 -9.29 0.92 -19.05
C LEU A 36 -10.25 0.79 -20.24
N MET A 37 -10.05 1.58 -21.29
CA MET A 37 -11.01 1.75 -22.40
C MET A 37 -10.46 1.30 -23.76
N GLY A 38 -9.19 0.89 -23.82
CA GLY A 38 -8.51 0.51 -25.06
C GLY A 38 -8.28 1.68 -26.03
N ARG A 39 -8.49 2.93 -25.63
CA ARG A 39 -8.42 4.10 -26.53
C ARG A 39 -7.88 5.33 -25.82
N LYS A 40 -7.38 6.30 -26.59
CA LYS A 40 -7.05 7.63 -26.07
C LYS A 40 -8.30 8.51 -25.97
N LEU A 41 -8.37 9.31 -24.91
CA LEU A 41 -9.39 10.33 -24.77
C LEU A 41 -9.03 11.57 -25.59
N ARG A 42 -10.06 12.35 -25.95
CA ARG A 42 -9.85 13.64 -26.60
C ARG A 42 -9.35 14.64 -25.56
N THR A 43 -8.16 15.19 -25.81
CA THR A 43 -7.56 16.22 -24.95
C THR A 43 -7.59 17.59 -25.62
N ARG A 44 -7.06 18.62 -24.94
CA ARG A 44 -6.89 19.96 -25.51
C ARG A 44 -5.78 20.01 -26.56
N VAL A 45 -4.88 19.03 -26.55
CA VAL A 45 -3.84 18.86 -27.56
C VAL A 45 -4.46 18.14 -28.76
N PRO A 46 -4.20 18.58 -30.01
CA PRO A 46 -4.67 17.84 -31.18
C PRO A 46 -4.06 16.44 -31.23
N VAL A 47 -4.90 15.44 -31.47
CA VAL A 47 -4.52 14.02 -31.57
C VAL A 47 -5.12 13.46 -32.87
N LEU A 48 -4.45 12.50 -33.50
CA LEU A 48 -5.00 11.85 -34.69
C LEU A 48 -6.30 11.10 -34.37
N LEU A 49 -7.29 11.22 -35.25
CA LEU A 49 -8.60 10.55 -35.08
C LEU A 49 -8.47 9.02 -34.93
N ALA A 50 -7.47 8.42 -35.60
CA ALA A 50 -7.16 6.99 -35.50
C ALA A 50 -6.67 6.54 -34.11
N GLN A 51 -6.24 7.46 -33.24
CA GLN A 51 -5.84 7.17 -31.85
C GLN A 51 -7.01 7.26 -30.87
N LEU A 52 -8.13 7.90 -31.26
CA LEU A 52 -9.36 7.96 -30.47
C LEU A 52 -10.20 6.68 -30.61
N GLN A 53 -9.90 5.85 -31.61
CA GLN A 53 -10.55 4.57 -31.83
C GLN A 53 -10.03 3.52 -30.85
N PRO A 54 -10.91 2.62 -30.35
CA PRO A 54 -10.51 1.53 -29.48
C PRO A 54 -9.59 0.55 -30.19
N ARG A 55 -8.63 0.03 -29.42
CA ARG A 55 -7.65 -0.98 -29.77
C ARG A 55 -7.63 -2.04 -28.68
N SER A 56 -7.40 -3.28 -29.08
CA SER A 56 -7.18 -4.36 -28.13
C SER A 56 -5.81 -4.20 -27.48
N ILE A 57 -5.78 -4.16 -26.15
CA ILE A 57 -4.54 -4.22 -25.36
C ILE A 57 -4.40 -5.65 -24.85
N ASP A 58 -3.20 -6.20 -24.97
CA ASP A 58 -2.88 -7.47 -24.32
C ASP A 58 -2.67 -7.22 -22.81
N HIS A 59 -3.74 -7.42 -22.06
CA HIS A 59 -3.72 -7.26 -20.60
C HIS A 59 -2.88 -8.32 -19.89
N GLU A 60 -2.64 -9.48 -20.50
CA GLU A 60 -1.88 -10.54 -19.87
C GLU A 60 -0.38 -10.20 -19.85
N SER A 61 0.17 -9.75 -20.98
CA SER A 61 1.55 -9.25 -21.02
C SER A 61 1.74 -8.02 -20.15
N PHE A 62 0.78 -7.08 -20.15
CA PHE A 62 0.81 -5.93 -19.27
C PHE A 62 0.87 -6.34 -17.79
N LYS A 63 0.06 -7.31 -17.36
CA LYS A 63 0.03 -7.78 -15.98
C LYS A 63 1.38 -8.40 -15.56
N LYS A 64 1.99 -9.21 -16.43
CA LYS A 64 3.33 -9.80 -16.19
C LYS A 64 4.38 -8.71 -16.05
N TRP A 65 4.36 -7.71 -16.93
CA TRP A 65 5.26 -6.57 -16.85
C TRP A 65 5.05 -5.75 -15.55
N ASP A 66 3.80 -5.47 -15.17
CA ASP A 66 3.47 -4.70 -13.96
C ASP A 66 3.94 -5.42 -12.69
N GLU A 67 3.80 -6.75 -12.65
CA GLU A 67 4.29 -7.57 -11.54
C GLU A 67 5.82 -7.47 -11.40
N CYS A 68 6.56 -7.63 -12.50
CA CYS A 68 8.02 -7.47 -12.50
C CYS A 68 8.43 -6.05 -12.07
N TYR A 69 7.76 -5.03 -12.62
CA TYR A 69 8.06 -3.63 -12.30
C TYR A 69 7.78 -3.30 -10.83
N ARG A 70 6.69 -3.82 -10.25
CA ARG A 70 6.38 -3.67 -8.82
C ARG A 70 7.41 -4.35 -7.93
N TYR A 71 7.92 -5.52 -8.33
CA TYR A 71 8.97 -6.22 -7.61
C TYR A 71 10.27 -5.41 -7.60
N GLU A 72 10.69 -4.92 -8.77
CA GLU A 72 11.88 -4.08 -8.91
C GLU A 72 11.77 -2.77 -8.11
N GLN A 73 10.61 -2.10 -8.16
CA GLN A 73 10.34 -0.93 -7.33
C GLN A 73 10.44 -1.24 -5.84
N ALA A 74 9.93 -2.39 -5.39
CA ALA A 74 10.03 -2.81 -4.00
C ALA A 74 11.48 -3.09 -3.61
N ASP A 75 12.27 -3.74 -4.46
CA ASP A 75 13.67 -4.03 -4.22
C ASP A 75 14.50 -2.75 -4.09
N TYR A 76 14.38 -1.82 -5.05
CA TYR A 76 15.07 -0.52 -4.98
C TYR A 76 14.69 0.29 -3.74
N TYR A 77 13.40 0.27 -3.36
CA TYR A 77 12.95 0.92 -2.14
C TYR A 77 13.59 0.27 -0.91
N ASN A 78 13.56 -1.06 -0.81
CA ASN A 78 14.11 -1.81 0.31
C ASN A 78 15.62 -1.61 0.45
N LEU A 79 16.36 -1.65 -0.66
CA LEU A 79 17.80 -1.39 -0.69
C LEU A 79 18.12 0.02 -0.22
N ARG A 80 17.45 1.03 -0.77
CA ARG A 80 17.67 2.45 -0.43
C ARG A 80 17.39 2.73 1.03
N HIS A 81 16.32 2.15 1.58
CA HIS A 81 15.89 2.39 2.95
C HIS A 81 16.42 1.37 3.96
N ARG A 82 17.23 0.41 3.52
CA ARG A 82 17.75 -0.70 4.34
C ARG A 82 16.62 -1.36 5.15
N THR A 83 15.49 -1.60 4.49
CA THR A 83 14.30 -2.16 5.12
C THR A 83 14.66 -3.51 5.75
N ARG A 84 14.23 -3.72 6.99
CA ARG A 84 14.39 -4.99 7.69
C ARG A 84 13.04 -5.67 7.80
N ASN A 85 13.05 -7.00 7.79
CA ASN A 85 11.86 -7.76 8.13
C ASN A 85 11.52 -7.54 9.60
N GLU A 86 10.28 -7.16 9.86
CA GLU A 86 9.77 -7.00 11.22
C GLU A 86 9.69 -8.37 11.91
N PRO A 87 10.17 -8.51 13.16
CA PRO A 87 10.07 -9.76 13.89
C PRO A 87 8.59 -10.10 14.08
N SER A 88 8.18 -11.33 13.78
CA SER A 88 6.80 -11.77 14.05
C SER A 88 6.51 -11.81 15.55
N LEU A 89 5.33 -11.35 15.96
CA LEU A 89 4.87 -11.51 17.33
C LEU A 89 4.32 -12.93 17.51
N ASN A 90 4.73 -13.59 18.57
CA ASN A 90 4.16 -14.88 18.93
C ASN A 90 2.77 -14.68 19.53
N ILE A 91 1.85 -15.57 19.21
CA ILE A 91 0.54 -15.64 19.85
C ILE A 91 0.74 -15.82 21.36
N GLY A 92 -0.04 -15.10 22.16
CA GLY A 92 0.07 -15.06 23.62
C GLY A 92 1.13 -14.10 24.17
N SER A 93 1.85 -13.37 23.31
CA SER A 93 2.81 -12.36 23.79
C SER A 93 2.08 -11.15 24.38
N ALA A 94 2.56 -10.67 25.53
CA ALA A 94 2.14 -9.40 26.10
C ALA A 94 2.74 -8.25 25.30
N VAL A 95 1.89 -7.31 24.88
CA VAL A 95 2.27 -6.16 24.08
C VAL A 95 1.68 -4.90 24.67
N TYR A 96 2.43 -3.80 24.54
CA TYR A 96 1.98 -2.46 24.87
C TYR A 96 1.57 -1.72 23.60
N ILE A 97 0.43 -1.04 23.68
CA ILE A 97 -0.19 -0.26 22.61
C ILE A 97 0.01 1.23 22.94
N PRO A 98 1.02 1.93 22.38
CA PRO A 98 1.39 3.28 22.80
C PRO A 98 0.32 4.35 22.59
N ASP A 99 -0.51 4.21 21.56
CA ASP A 99 -1.56 5.20 21.27
C ASP A 99 -2.74 5.12 22.24
N ARG A 100 -3.03 3.92 22.76
CA ARG A 100 -4.03 3.70 23.83
C ARG A 100 -3.45 3.76 25.25
N LYS A 101 -2.13 3.68 25.38
CA LYS A 101 -1.42 3.53 26.65
C LYS A 101 -1.87 2.31 27.45
N GLU A 102 -2.28 1.26 26.75
CA GLU A 102 -2.81 0.03 27.31
C GLU A 102 -1.90 -1.17 27.01
N GLU A 103 -1.98 -2.17 27.86
CA GLU A 103 -1.39 -3.48 27.64
C GLU A 103 -2.45 -4.44 27.10
N GLY A 104 -2.02 -5.40 26.29
CA GLY A 104 -2.88 -6.45 25.79
C GLY A 104 -2.10 -7.70 25.43
N THR A 105 -2.82 -8.76 25.08
CA THR A 105 -2.24 -10.03 24.68
C THR A 105 -2.58 -10.32 23.23
N VAL A 106 -1.57 -10.70 22.45
CA VAL A 106 -1.74 -11.07 21.04
C VAL A 106 -2.56 -12.36 20.95
N VAL A 107 -3.72 -12.31 20.32
CA VAL A 107 -4.58 -13.50 20.10
C VAL A 107 -4.23 -14.18 18.79
N GLU A 108 -4.13 -13.41 17.71
CA GLU A 108 -3.87 -13.96 16.39
C GLU A 108 -3.25 -12.95 15.43
N LYS A 109 -2.74 -13.47 14.31
CA LYS A 109 -2.21 -12.70 13.20
C LYS A 109 -3.27 -12.61 12.10
N VAL A 110 -3.91 -11.45 11.98
CA VAL A 110 -5.03 -11.23 11.05
C VAL A 110 -4.56 -10.89 9.62
N ALA A 111 -3.38 -10.28 9.49
CA ALA A 111 -2.77 -9.96 8.18
C ALA A 111 -1.24 -9.91 8.32
N PRO A 112 -0.46 -9.80 7.22
CA PRO A 112 1.00 -9.86 7.28
C PRO A 112 1.65 -8.96 8.33
N ARG A 113 1.08 -7.76 8.57
CA ARG A 113 1.55 -6.77 9.56
C ARG A 113 0.51 -6.44 10.63
N SER A 114 -0.63 -7.12 10.69
CA SER A 114 -1.72 -6.79 11.63
C SER A 114 -2.02 -7.95 12.56
N TYR A 115 -2.19 -7.63 13.84
CA TYR A 115 -2.51 -8.58 14.90
C TYR A 115 -3.81 -8.17 15.59
N SER A 116 -4.53 -9.16 16.09
CA SER A 116 -5.65 -8.96 17.01
C SER A 116 -5.14 -9.07 18.45
N ILE A 117 -5.54 -8.12 19.28
CA ILE A 117 -5.04 -7.98 20.65
C ILE A 117 -6.23 -7.83 21.58
N VAL A 118 -6.28 -8.65 22.62
CA VAL A 118 -7.25 -8.49 23.68
C VAL A 118 -6.67 -7.56 24.74
N THR A 119 -7.34 -6.44 24.98
CA THR A 119 -7.10 -5.52 26.10
C THR A 119 -8.24 -5.63 27.10
N LYS A 120 -8.17 -4.84 28.19
CA LYS A 120 -9.23 -4.79 29.21
C LYS A 120 -10.56 -4.26 28.66
N ASP A 121 -10.48 -3.40 27.65
CA ASP A 121 -11.63 -2.72 27.05
C ASP A 121 -12.18 -3.46 25.81
N GLY A 122 -11.61 -4.62 25.49
CA GLY A 122 -12.05 -5.48 24.40
C GLY A 122 -10.94 -5.82 23.40
N GLU A 123 -11.34 -6.31 22.23
CA GLU A 123 -10.43 -6.74 21.19
C GLU A 123 -10.13 -5.61 20.19
N VAL A 124 -8.84 -5.43 19.87
CA VAL A 124 -8.36 -4.34 19.02
C VAL A 124 -7.39 -4.87 17.98
N ARG A 125 -7.61 -4.48 16.72
CA ARG A 125 -6.68 -4.78 15.63
C ARG A 125 -5.61 -3.71 15.50
N ARG A 126 -4.33 -4.09 15.53
CA ARG A 126 -3.19 -3.16 15.41
C ARG A 126 -2.11 -3.61 14.45
N ASN A 127 -1.41 -2.65 13.85
CA ASN A 127 -0.22 -2.91 13.06
C ASN A 127 0.96 -3.22 14.00
N ILE A 128 1.83 -4.15 13.61
CA ILE A 128 3.01 -4.53 14.40
C ILE A 128 3.91 -3.34 14.79
N LEU A 129 4.05 -2.34 13.92
CA LEU A 129 4.82 -1.12 14.20
C LEU A 129 4.23 -0.27 15.34
N MET A 130 2.95 -0.46 15.64
CA MET A 130 2.24 0.22 16.71
C MET A 130 2.27 -0.57 18.02
N LEU A 131 3.02 -1.67 18.08
CA LEU A 131 3.09 -2.56 19.24
C LEU A 131 4.50 -2.62 19.77
N ARG A 132 4.63 -2.68 21.09
CA ARG A 132 5.91 -2.93 21.76
C ARG A 132 5.79 -4.21 22.56
N LEU A 133 6.65 -5.18 22.30
CA LEU A 133 6.73 -6.39 23.12
C LEU A 133 7.10 -5.99 24.55
N LEU A 134 6.31 -6.48 25.51
CA LEU A 134 6.66 -6.35 26.91
C LEU A 134 7.64 -7.47 27.29
N PRO A 135 8.64 -7.17 28.14
CA PRO A 135 9.54 -8.20 28.66
C PRO A 135 8.71 -9.25 29.42
N ARG A 136 9.00 -10.53 29.20
CA ARG A 136 8.39 -11.61 29.99
C ARG A 136 8.76 -11.37 31.46
N ALA A 137 7.76 -11.29 32.34
CA ALA A 137 8.00 -11.28 33.78
C ALA A 137 8.90 -12.47 34.13
N ARG A 138 10.03 -12.18 34.79
CA ARG A 138 10.94 -13.20 35.30
C ARG A 138 10.12 -14.07 36.25
N ARG A 139 9.99 -15.36 35.97
CA ARG A 139 9.36 -16.31 36.90
C ARG A 139 10.11 -16.18 38.22
N GLU A 140 9.48 -15.57 39.21
CA GLU A 140 9.97 -15.65 40.58
C GLU A 140 9.92 -17.12 40.95
N ASN A 141 11.10 -17.69 41.16
CA ASN A 141 11.25 -19.08 41.58
C ASN A 141 10.60 -19.22 42.96
N VAL A 142 9.38 -19.74 42.99
CA VAL A 142 8.79 -20.22 44.24
C VAL A 142 9.38 -21.60 44.47
N SER A 143 10.18 -21.71 45.52
CA SER A 143 10.58 -22.98 46.11
C SER A 143 10.86 -22.78 47.60
N PRO A 144 10.63 -23.77 48.47
CA PRO A 144 9.79 -24.97 48.34
C PRO A 144 8.51 -24.91 49.21
#